data_AF-A0A3Q2EEE9-F1
#
_entry.id   AF-A0A3Q2EEE9-F1
#
_cell.length_a   1.000
_cell.length_b   1.000
_cell.length_c   1.000
_cell.angle_alpha   90.00
_cell.angle_beta   90.00
_cell.angle_gamma   90.00
#
_symmetry.space_group_name_H-M   'P 1'
#
loop_
_entity.id
_entity.type
_entity.pdbx_description
1 polymer ?
#
loop_
_entity_poly.entity_id
_entity_poly.type
_entity_poly.pdbx_seq_one_letter_code
_entity_poly.pdbx_strand_id
1 'polypeptide(L)'
;MHQNPANLDQDNLSIVSGWSNTLKPKSMPSALAVFTCRPNSHPFQERHVYLEEPVKIGRSVARCRPAQNNATFDCKVLSRNHALVWFDHKAGKFYLQDTKSSNGTFINSQRLSRGSEESPPCEVLSGDIIQFGVDVTENTRKVTHGCIVSTIKLFLPDGMEARRRSDVIQAPLPLPVDKVAANTPSMYSQELFQLSQYLQEALHREQMLEQKLATLQRLLSTTQEASESSWQALIDEDRLLSRLEVMGSQLQAYSKSQTEEGIRKELLALQEDKHNYETTAKESLRRVLQEKIEVVRKLSEVERSLSNTEDECTHLKEMSERGQEELRELANKYNAAVNEIKELTDKIKAAEGRQEELTLQGATEKRELEMRIEEMEEKEQVLQARIEALQADNDFTNERLTALQVRLEQLQEKSIKDSNSLDNCHLNSGGESTRIPQLIECPPVKQLKESVCSSIHKLANFDEVMDAHLQNSQTAEDELLASPDHLRGNQMDAKESDMSDTLSPSKDRSSDEASGEQNRTPNPSPASTSENICIPLKAL
;
A
#
# COMPACT_ATOMS: atom_id res chain seq x y z
N MET A 1 -23.97 -11.91 56.82
CA MET A 1 -22.65 -12.48 57.11
C MET A 1 -22.15 -13.22 55.89
N HIS A 2 -20.84 -13.13 55.58
CA HIS A 2 -19.99 -14.00 54.75
C HIS A 2 -20.61 -14.71 53.51
N GLN A 3 -20.25 -14.35 52.28
CA GLN A 3 -18.96 -14.52 51.55
C GLN A 3 -18.96 -15.76 50.62
N ASN A 4 -18.68 -15.50 49.33
CA ASN A 4 -18.01 -16.41 48.38
C ASN A 4 -16.63 -16.86 48.95
N PRO A 5 -15.92 -17.93 48.46
CA PRO A 5 -15.83 -18.29 47.03
C PRO A 5 -15.58 -19.78 46.62
N ALA A 6 -15.61 -20.00 45.31
CA ALA A 6 -14.78 -20.85 44.42
C ALA A 6 -13.94 -22.06 44.92
N ASN A 7 -13.94 -23.13 44.10
CA ASN A 7 -12.83 -23.55 43.18
C ASN A 7 -12.45 -25.05 43.16
N LEU A 8 -11.81 -25.47 42.05
CA LEU A 8 -11.06 -26.72 41.75
C LEU A 8 -11.79 -28.07 41.53
N ASP A 9 -11.83 -28.48 40.25
CA ASP A 9 -11.04 -29.55 39.60
C ASP A 9 -11.09 -31.05 39.98
N GLN A 10 -10.93 -31.86 38.91
CA GLN A 10 -10.34 -33.22 38.81
C GLN A 10 -11.07 -34.39 39.50
N ASP A 11 -11.71 -35.29 38.73
CA ASP A 11 -11.01 -36.40 38.04
C ASP A 11 -11.98 -37.47 37.50
N ASN A 12 -11.65 -38.03 36.32
CA ASN A 12 -11.53 -39.48 36.10
C ASN A 12 -11.10 -39.79 34.65
N LEU A 13 -9.81 -40.11 34.47
CA LEU A 13 -9.35 -40.85 33.30
C LEU A 13 -9.70 -42.34 33.44
N SER A 14 -10.09 -42.99 32.35
CA SER A 14 -9.41 -44.23 31.92
C SER A 14 -9.89 -44.75 30.56
N ILE A 15 -8.92 -44.99 29.66
CA ILE A 15 -8.78 -46.19 28.80
C ILE A 15 -9.94 -46.43 27.79
N VAL A 16 -9.75 -46.43 26.47
CA VAL A 16 -8.78 -47.22 25.67
C VAL A 16 -8.23 -46.41 24.49
N SER A 17 -6.92 -46.52 24.23
CA SER A 17 -6.30 -46.17 22.95
C SER A 17 -6.22 -47.39 22.02
N GLY A 18 -6.62 -47.26 20.75
CA GLY A 18 -6.56 -48.39 19.82
C GLY A 18 -7.08 -48.11 18.41
N TRP A 19 -6.13 -47.93 17.48
CA TRP A 19 -6.21 -48.27 16.05
C TRP A 19 -6.80 -47.27 15.04
N SER A 20 -5.84 -46.73 14.27
CA SER A 20 -5.79 -46.77 12.81
C SER A 20 -6.34 -45.61 11.99
N ASN A 21 -5.42 -45.03 11.22
CA ASN A 21 -5.66 -44.18 10.07
C ASN A 21 -6.63 -44.82 9.07
N THR A 22 -7.80 -44.20 8.86
CA THR A 22 -8.46 -44.23 7.56
C THR A 22 -9.34 -43.00 7.35
N LEU A 23 -9.33 -42.49 6.10
CA LEU A 23 -10.35 -41.59 5.54
C LEU A 23 -10.45 -40.18 6.16
N LYS A 24 -9.60 -39.26 5.68
CA LYS A 24 -10.07 -37.87 5.47
C LYS A 24 -11.27 -37.92 4.50
N PRO A 25 -12.46 -37.39 4.83
CA PRO A 25 -13.49 -37.18 3.83
C PRO A 25 -12.98 -36.14 2.83
N LYS A 26 -13.19 -36.38 1.53
CA LYS A 26 -13.01 -35.33 0.50
C LYS A 26 -14.05 -34.24 0.81
N SER A 27 -13.61 -33.07 1.27
CA SER A 27 -14.49 -31.90 1.33
C SER A 27 -14.85 -31.51 -0.10
N MET A 28 -16.15 -31.44 -0.39
CA MET A 28 -16.62 -30.85 -1.64
C MET A 28 -16.15 -29.39 -1.71
N PRO A 29 -15.72 -28.90 -2.89
CA PRO A 29 -15.46 -27.47 -3.09
C PRO A 29 -16.80 -26.73 -3.02
N SER A 30 -17.06 -26.06 -1.90
CA SER A 30 -18.31 -25.33 -1.64
C SER A 30 -18.02 -23.84 -1.57
N ALA A 31 -18.79 -23.04 -2.32
CA ALA A 31 -18.74 -21.60 -2.20
C ALA A 31 -19.16 -21.16 -0.79
N LEU A 32 -18.51 -20.13 -0.24
CA LEU A 32 -18.70 -19.70 1.15
C LEU A 32 -18.94 -18.20 1.22
N ALA A 33 -20.02 -17.79 1.88
CA ALA A 33 -20.30 -16.41 2.24
C ALA A 33 -20.09 -16.19 3.74
N VAL A 34 -19.15 -15.31 4.08
CA VAL A 34 -18.84 -14.91 5.45
C VAL A 34 -19.49 -13.56 5.76
N PHE A 35 -20.38 -13.53 6.75
CA PHE A 35 -21.08 -12.32 7.19
C PHE A 35 -20.47 -11.82 8.50
N THR A 36 -19.78 -10.68 8.47
CA THR A 36 -19.21 -10.03 9.66
C THR A 36 -20.09 -8.87 10.13
N CYS A 37 -20.30 -8.74 11.45
CA CYS A 37 -21.11 -7.69 12.04
C CYS A 37 -20.38 -6.34 12.00
N ARG A 38 -21.06 -5.26 11.58
CA ARG A 38 -20.52 -3.89 11.62
C ARG A 38 -20.87 -3.17 12.93
N PRO A 39 -20.13 -2.12 13.33
CA PRO A 39 -20.40 -1.37 14.57
C PRO A 39 -21.78 -0.69 14.62
N ASN A 40 -22.33 -0.35 13.45
CA ASN A 40 -23.66 0.24 13.29
C ASN A 40 -24.78 -0.79 13.09
N SER A 41 -24.53 -2.07 13.38
CA SER A 41 -25.51 -3.16 13.30
C SER A 41 -26.08 -3.49 14.67
N HIS A 42 -27.30 -4.01 14.68
CA HIS A 42 -27.76 -4.86 15.79
C HIS A 42 -26.80 -6.06 15.94
N PRO A 43 -26.36 -6.42 17.17
CA PRO A 43 -25.28 -7.40 17.34
C PRO A 43 -25.61 -8.81 16.83
N PHE A 44 -24.68 -9.41 16.09
CA PHE A 44 -24.71 -10.83 15.75
C PHE A 44 -23.30 -11.43 15.65
N GLN A 45 -23.15 -12.72 15.95
CA GLN A 45 -21.91 -13.45 15.75
C GLN A 45 -21.67 -13.76 14.27
N GLU A 46 -20.41 -13.68 13.83
CA GLU A 46 -19.97 -13.97 12.46
C GLU A 46 -20.52 -15.30 11.93
N ARG A 47 -20.97 -15.31 10.67
CA ARG A 47 -21.58 -16.48 10.03
C ARG A 47 -20.75 -16.94 8.84
N HIS A 48 -20.58 -18.26 8.73
CA HIS A 48 -19.86 -18.96 7.66
C HIS A 48 -20.88 -19.80 6.88
N VAL A 49 -21.53 -19.19 5.90
CA VAL A 49 -22.67 -19.74 5.18
C VAL A 49 -22.21 -20.39 3.88
N TYR A 50 -22.23 -21.72 3.82
CA TYR A 50 -21.95 -22.48 2.61
C TYR A 50 -23.12 -22.36 1.61
N LEU A 51 -22.80 -22.07 0.35
CA LEU A 51 -23.75 -21.74 -0.73
C LEU A 51 -23.82 -22.86 -1.79
N GLU A 52 -24.00 -24.11 -1.34
CA GLU A 52 -24.31 -25.25 -2.23
C GLU A 52 -25.72 -25.11 -2.83
N GLU A 53 -26.67 -24.65 -2.01
CA GLU A 53 -28.06 -24.33 -2.37
C GLU A 53 -28.38 -22.85 -2.04
N PRO A 54 -29.45 -22.26 -2.59
CA PRO A 54 -29.88 -20.92 -2.24
C PRO A 54 -30.23 -20.77 -0.75
N VAL A 55 -29.40 -20.05 0.00
CA VAL A 55 -29.60 -19.85 1.44
C VAL A 55 -30.50 -18.65 1.70
N LYS A 56 -31.51 -18.89 2.53
CA LYS A 56 -32.50 -17.91 2.94
C LYS A 56 -32.01 -17.04 4.09
N ILE A 57 -32.11 -15.73 3.92
CA ILE A 57 -31.87 -14.71 4.93
C ILE A 57 -33.20 -14.30 5.59
N GLY A 58 -33.24 -14.23 6.92
CA GLY A 58 -34.43 -13.76 7.62
C GLY A 58 -34.36 -13.84 9.14
N ARG A 59 -35.49 -13.49 9.75
CA ARG A 59 -35.65 -13.47 11.21
C ARG A 59 -35.80 -14.87 11.81
N SER A 60 -35.16 -15.06 12.97
CA SER A 60 -35.35 -16.18 13.89
C SER A 60 -36.83 -16.56 14.09
N VAL A 61 -37.12 -17.85 14.02
CA VAL A 61 -38.44 -18.45 14.30
C VAL A 61 -38.24 -19.78 15.03
N ALA A 62 -39.29 -20.30 15.70
CA ALA A 62 -39.19 -21.51 16.51
C ALA A 62 -38.58 -22.75 15.79
N ARG A 63 -38.71 -22.84 14.46
CA ARG A 63 -38.14 -23.91 13.61
C ARG A 63 -36.77 -23.58 12.97
N CYS A 64 -36.34 -22.33 12.99
CA CYS A 64 -35.10 -21.86 12.37
C CYS A 64 -34.40 -20.91 13.34
N ARG A 65 -33.45 -21.43 14.11
CA ARG A 65 -32.64 -20.65 15.06
C ARG A 65 -31.37 -20.11 14.40
N PRO A 66 -30.81 -18.98 14.89
CA PRO A 66 -29.50 -18.52 14.46
C PRO A 66 -28.42 -19.57 14.72
N ALA A 67 -27.60 -19.86 13.71
CA ALA A 67 -26.43 -20.74 13.82
C ALA A 67 -25.32 -20.25 12.89
N GLN A 68 -24.06 -20.62 13.16
CA GLN A 68 -22.89 -20.15 12.41
C GLN A 68 -22.99 -20.45 10.91
N ASN A 69 -23.59 -21.58 10.53
CA ASN A 69 -23.76 -22.01 9.13
C ASN A 69 -25.00 -21.41 8.43
N ASN A 70 -25.76 -20.51 9.07
CA ASN A 70 -26.99 -19.96 8.48
C ASN A 70 -27.07 -18.43 8.57
N ALA A 71 -27.82 -17.84 7.64
CA ALA A 71 -28.13 -16.41 7.59
C ALA A 71 -29.44 -16.05 8.34
N THR A 72 -29.71 -16.74 9.46
CA THR A 72 -30.85 -16.43 10.34
C THR A 72 -30.41 -15.52 11.49
N PHE A 73 -31.11 -14.39 11.66
CA PHE A 73 -30.77 -13.34 12.62
C PHE A 73 -31.91 -13.14 13.62
N ASP A 74 -31.60 -12.90 14.89
CA ASP A 74 -32.62 -12.59 15.91
C ASP A 74 -32.87 -11.07 15.99
N CYS A 75 -33.49 -10.52 14.94
CA CYS A 75 -33.69 -9.08 14.80
C CYS A 75 -35.15 -8.75 14.46
N LYS A 76 -35.80 -7.91 15.30
CA LYS A 76 -37.24 -7.58 15.18
C LYS A 76 -37.61 -6.96 13.83
N VAL A 77 -36.73 -6.12 13.26
CA VAL A 77 -36.97 -5.40 12.00
C VAL A 77 -36.77 -6.24 10.73
N LEU A 78 -36.30 -7.49 10.85
CA LEU A 78 -36.22 -8.42 9.73
C LEU A 78 -37.54 -9.17 9.49
N SER A 79 -37.78 -9.49 8.23
CA SER A 79 -38.87 -10.35 7.76
C SER A 79 -38.47 -11.83 7.94
N ARG A 80 -39.44 -12.75 8.07
CA ARG A 80 -39.13 -14.20 8.20
C ARG A 80 -38.53 -14.78 6.91
N ASN A 81 -38.92 -14.21 5.79
CA ASN A 81 -38.32 -14.36 4.47
C ASN A 81 -37.94 -12.92 4.12
N HIS A 82 -36.65 -12.57 4.16
CA HIS A 82 -36.21 -11.19 3.93
C HIS A 82 -35.45 -11.11 2.61
N ALA A 83 -34.42 -11.93 2.45
CA ALA A 83 -33.68 -12.05 1.22
C ALA A 83 -33.27 -13.51 0.93
N LEU A 84 -32.78 -13.77 -0.27
CA LEU A 84 -32.20 -15.03 -0.70
C LEU A 84 -30.79 -14.75 -1.25
N VAL A 85 -29.79 -15.53 -0.83
CA VAL A 85 -28.41 -15.45 -1.34
C VAL A 85 -28.01 -16.80 -1.94
N TRP A 86 -27.38 -16.78 -3.11
CA TRP A 86 -26.91 -17.99 -3.77
C TRP A 86 -25.66 -17.74 -4.62
N PHE A 87 -24.98 -18.83 -4.97
CA PHE A 87 -23.86 -18.82 -5.90
C PHE A 87 -24.28 -19.48 -7.22
N ASP A 88 -24.15 -18.76 -8.33
CA ASP A 88 -24.33 -19.32 -9.67
C ASP A 88 -23.03 -19.96 -10.15
N HIS A 89 -23.00 -21.29 -10.09
CA HIS A 89 -21.90 -22.13 -10.53
C HIS A 89 -21.61 -22.03 -12.04
N LYS A 90 -22.55 -21.54 -12.87
CA LYS A 90 -22.32 -21.34 -14.31
C LYS A 90 -21.68 -19.99 -14.62
N ALA A 91 -22.04 -18.96 -13.87
CA ALA A 91 -21.53 -17.61 -14.05
C ALA A 91 -20.29 -17.29 -13.19
N GLY A 92 -20.03 -18.08 -12.14
CA GLY A 92 -18.99 -17.81 -11.15
C GLY A 92 -19.30 -16.60 -10.26
N LYS A 93 -20.59 -16.30 -10.07
CA LYS A 93 -21.08 -15.04 -9.46
C LYS A 93 -22.00 -15.30 -8.28
N PHE A 94 -21.97 -14.39 -7.31
CA PHE A 94 -22.86 -14.41 -6.16
C PHE A 94 -24.00 -13.43 -6.37
N TYR A 95 -25.21 -13.85 -6.00
CA TYR A 95 -26.41 -13.06 -6.16
C TYR A 95 -27.17 -12.94 -4.84
N LEU A 96 -27.77 -11.77 -4.63
CA LEU A 96 -28.69 -11.46 -3.53
C LEU A 96 -29.99 -10.92 -4.12
N GLN A 97 -31.12 -11.40 -3.58
CA GLN A 97 -32.45 -10.98 -4.00
C GLN A 97 -33.32 -10.66 -2.78
N ASP A 98 -34.01 -9.53 -2.80
CA ASP A 98 -35.03 -9.18 -1.80
C ASP A 98 -36.33 -9.97 -2.07
N THR A 99 -36.81 -10.69 -1.06
CA THR A 99 -37.97 -11.58 -1.15
C THR A 99 -39.25 -10.93 -0.60
N LYS A 100 -39.54 -9.70 -1.04
CA LYS A 100 -40.68 -8.87 -0.57
C LYS A 100 -40.56 -8.48 0.89
N SER A 101 -39.37 -8.05 1.29
CA SER A 101 -39.09 -7.59 2.63
C SER A 101 -39.86 -6.31 2.96
N SER A 102 -40.30 -6.18 4.21
CA SER A 102 -41.11 -5.03 4.63
C SER A 102 -40.26 -3.75 4.73
N ASN A 103 -39.03 -3.89 5.23
CA ASN A 103 -38.14 -2.77 5.54
C ASN A 103 -37.03 -2.55 4.48
N GLY A 104 -36.93 -3.41 3.47
CA GLY A 104 -35.96 -3.33 2.37
C GLY A 104 -34.62 -4.01 2.66
N THR A 105 -34.03 -4.59 1.62
CA THR A 105 -32.62 -5.00 1.55
C THR A 105 -31.80 -3.95 0.80
N PHE A 106 -30.56 -3.74 1.23
CA PHE A 106 -29.64 -2.73 0.68
C PHE A 106 -28.26 -3.34 0.44
N ILE A 107 -27.59 -2.95 -0.65
CA ILE A 107 -26.17 -3.22 -0.94
C ILE A 107 -25.47 -1.88 -1.12
N ASN A 108 -24.40 -1.62 -0.36
CA ASN A 108 -23.64 -0.36 -0.37
C ASN A 108 -24.54 0.88 -0.29
N SER A 109 -25.49 0.87 0.66
CA SER A 109 -26.53 1.89 0.87
C SER A 109 -27.56 2.05 -0.26
N GLN A 110 -27.47 1.29 -1.36
CA GLN A 110 -28.47 1.28 -2.43
C GLN A 110 -29.54 0.21 -2.16
N ARG A 111 -30.81 0.62 -2.18
CA ARG A 111 -31.98 -0.26 -1.94
C ARG A 111 -32.32 -1.09 -3.20
N LEU A 112 -32.59 -2.39 -3.03
CA LEU A 112 -32.81 -3.31 -4.17
C LEU A 112 -34.24 -3.27 -4.73
N SER A 113 -35.26 -3.09 -3.89
CA SER A 113 -36.68 -3.01 -4.26
C SER A 113 -37.45 -2.08 -3.32
N ARG A 114 -38.66 -1.66 -3.71
CA ARG A 114 -39.55 -0.95 -2.78
C ARG A 114 -40.06 -1.90 -1.69
N GLY A 115 -40.58 -1.35 -0.60
CA GLY A 115 -41.07 -2.17 0.53
C GLY A 115 -42.20 -3.10 0.08
N SER A 116 -42.07 -4.39 0.40
CA SER A 116 -42.96 -5.47 -0.04
C SER A 116 -42.94 -5.82 -1.54
N GLU A 117 -41.98 -5.30 -2.32
CA GLU A 117 -41.72 -5.71 -3.70
C GLU A 117 -40.49 -6.64 -3.79
N GLU A 118 -40.50 -7.54 -4.75
CA GLU A 118 -39.40 -8.49 -5.01
C GLU A 118 -38.35 -7.82 -5.90
N SER A 119 -37.07 -7.91 -5.54
CA SER A 119 -36.01 -7.37 -6.40
C SER A 119 -35.67 -8.33 -7.54
N PRO A 120 -35.09 -7.85 -8.64
CA PRO A 120 -34.28 -8.73 -9.50
C PRO A 120 -33.07 -9.28 -8.71
N PRO A 121 -32.45 -10.37 -9.18
CA PRO A 121 -31.15 -10.82 -8.65
C PRO A 121 -30.08 -9.75 -8.85
N CYS A 122 -29.47 -9.28 -7.75
CA CYS A 122 -28.39 -8.32 -7.78
C CYS A 122 -27.06 -9.02 -7.49
N GLU A 123 -26.04 -8.77 -8.31
CA GLU A 123 -24.70 -9.33 -8.12
C GLU A 123 -24.01 -8.69 -6.90
N VAL A 124 -23.36 -9.52 -6.09
CA VAL A 124 -22.65 -9.12 -4.87
C VAL A 124 -21.16 -9.45 -5.00
N LEU A 125 -20.31 -8.53 -4.59
CA LEU A 125 -18.85 -8.67 -4.63
C LEU A 125 -18.26 -8.83 -3.22
N SER A 126 -17.06 -9.41 -3.12
CA SER A 126 -16.40 -9.54 -1.82
C SER A 126 -16.04 -8.15 -1.28
N GLY A 127 -16.34 -7.90 -0.01
CA GLY A 127 -16.18 -6.60 0.64
C GLY A 127 -17.41 -5.67 0.57
N ASP A 128 -18.47 -6.02 -0.17
CA ASP A 128 -19.70 -5.22 -0.19
C ASP A 128 -20.37 -5.16 1.21
N ILE A 129 -21.03 -4.04 1.50
CA ILE A 129 -21.81 -3.84 2.74
C ILE A 129 -23.27 -4.15 2.45
N ILE A 130 -23.82 -5.17 3.11
CA ILE A 130 -25.23 -5.55 2.99
C ILE A 130 -25.97 -5.13 4.26
N GLN A 131 -27.11 -4.49 4.08
CA GLN A 131 -28.00 -4.11 5.18
C GLN A 131 -29.39 -4.73 4.97
N PHE A 132 -29.94 -5.30 6.04
CA PHE A 132 -31.26 -5.91 6.08
C PHE A 132 -32.17 -5.10 7.02
N GLY A 133 -33.17 -4.44 6.43
CA GLY A 133 -34.07 -3.53 7.12
C GLY A 133 -33.46 -2.16 7.42
N VAL A 134 -34.23 -1.35 8.16
CA VAL A 134 -33.86 -0.02 8.66
C VAL A 134 -34.18 0.06 10.15
N ASP A 135 -33.55 0.97 10.86
CA ASP A 135 -33.80 1.19 12.28
C ASP A 135 -35.23 1.69 12.51
N VAL A 136 -35.95 1.06 13.44
CA VAL A 136 -37.35 1.40 13.75
C VAL A 136 -37.49 1.82 15.21
N THR A 137 -37.80 3.10 15.42
CA THR A 137 -38.13 3.65 16.75
C THR A 137 -39.60 3.41 17.08
N GLU A 138 -39.86 2.72 18.19
CA GLU A 138 -41.21 2.39 18.64
C GLU A 138 -41.77 3.54 19.51
N ASN A 139 -42.55 4.43 18.90
CA ASN A 139 -43.08 5.67 19.51
C ASN A 139 -43.76 5.47 20.87
N THR A 140 -44.38 4.31 21.12
CA THR A 140 -45.07 4.00 22.38
C THR A 140 -44.14 3.71 23.56
N ARG A 141 -42.84 3.46 23.32
CA ARG A 141 -41.88 3.06 24.37
C ARG A 141 -40.51 3.75 24.29
N LYS A 142 -40.26 4.60 23.28
CA LYS A 142 -38.93 5.20 23.00
C LYS A 142 -37.79 4.17 22.88
N VAL A 143 -38.09 2.98 22.37
CA VAL A 143 -37.09 1.93 22.11
C VAL A 143 -36.81 1.87 20.62
N THR A 144 -35.54 2.00 20.23
CA THR A 144 -35.09 1.83 18.85
C THR A 144 -34.66 0.39 18.62
N HIS A 145 -35.24 -0.26 17.60
CA HIS A 145 -34.82 -1.59 17.15
C HIS A 145 -33.91 -1.43 15.94
N GLY A 146 -32.61 -1.71 16.13
CA GLY A 146 -31.60 -1.59 15.08
C GLY A 146 -31.71 -2.68 13.99
N CYS A 147 -31.30 -2.33 12.78
CA CYS A 147 -31.20 -3.22 11.62
C CYS A 147 -29.93 -4.09 11.63
N ILE A 148 -29.84 -5.07 10.72
CA ILE A 148 -28.62 -5.86 10.53
C ILE A 148 -27.77 -5.19 9.45
N VAL A 149 -26.53 -4.83 9.77
CA VAL A 149 -25.53 -4.32 8.84
C VAL A 149 -24.32 -5.24 8.87
N SER A 150 -24.00 -5.85 7.72
CA SER A 150 -22.93 -6.82 7.59
C SER A 150 -22.00 -6.46 6.43
N THR A 151 -20.69 -6.62 6.63
CA THR A 151 -19.79 -6.78 5.48
C THR A 151 -19.81 -8.24 5.07
N ILE A 152 -19.93 -8.49 3.77
CA ILE A 152 -19.83 -9.84 3.21
C ILE A 152 -18.41 -10.08 2.67
N LYS A 153 -17.84 -11.25 2.95
CA LYS A 153 -16.69 -11.80 2.21
C LYS A 153 -17.14 -13.05 1.49
N LEU A 154 -16.74 -13.18 0.23
CA LEU A 154 -17.22 -14.24 -0.65
C LEU A 154 -16.03 -15.06 -1.11
N PHE A 155 -16.12 -16.38 -0.99
CA PHE A 155 -15.11 -17.33 -1.43
C PHE A 155 -15.71 -18.29 -2.45
N LEU A 156 -15.02 -18.43 -3.57
CA LEU A 156 -15.36 -19.36 -4.63
C LEU A 156 -15.12 -20.82 -4.18
N PRO A 157 -15.71 -21.82 -4.88
CA PRO A 157 -15.51 -23.25 -4.56
C PRO A 157 -14.03 -23.70 -4.53
N ASP A 158 -13.15 -23.02 -5.26
CA ASP A 158 -11.70 -23.25 -5.29
C ASP A 158 -10.95 -22.70 -4.05
N GLY A 159 -11.65 -22.01 -3.15
CA GLY A 159 -11.10 -21.37 -1.96
C GLY A 159 -10.52 -19.97 -2.19
N MET A 160 -10.55 -19.45 -3.43
CA MET A 160 -10.12 -18.09 -3.73
C MET A 160 -11.18 -17.07 -3.30
N GLU A 161 -10.77 -15.91 -2.79
CA GLU A 161 -11.70 -14.82 -2.53
C GLU A 161 -12.26 -14.28 -3.85
N ALA A 162 -13.57 -14.10 -3.92
CA ALA A 162 -14.25 -13.56 -5.08
C ALA A 162 -13.85 -12.10 -5.33
N ARG A 163 -13.91 -11.67 -6.59
CA ARG A 163 -13.53 -10.33 -7.06
C ARG A 163 -14.05 -9.23 -6.14
N ARG A 164 -13.18 -8.30 -5.73
CA ARG A 164 -13.57 -7.14 -4.92
C ARG A 164 -13.99 -6.00 -5.83
N ARG A 165 -14.90 -5.14 -5.33
CA ARG A 165 -15.30 -3.92 -6.05
C ARG A 165 -14.13 -2.92 -6.19
N SER A 166 -13.12 -3.03 -5.31
CA SER A 166 -11.89 -2.24 -5.31
C SER A 166 -10.99 -2.46 -6.52
N ASP A 167 -11.01 -3.66 -7.11
CA ASP A 167 -10.08 -4.06 -8.18
C ASP A 167 -10.42 -3.41 -9.54
N VAL A 168 -11.52 -2.65 -9.60
CA VAL A 168 -12.01 -1.97 -10.82
C VAL A 168 -11.31 -0.62 -11.06
N ILE A 169 -10.60 -0.07 -10.06
CA ILE A 169 -9.73 1.11 -10.25
C ILE A 169 -8.32 0.67 -10.62
N GLN A 170 -8.20 -0.05 -11.74
CA GLN A 170 -6.91 -0.24 -12.40
C GLN A 170 -6.89 0.62 -13.67
N ALA A 171 -6.13 1.71 -13.62
CA ALA A 171 -5.87 2.53 -14.80
C ALA A 171 -5.22 1.65 -15.90
N PRO A 172 -5.67 1.69 -17.15
CA PRO A 172 -5.04 0.91 -18.21
C PRO A 172 -3.60 1.36 -18.41
N LEU A 173 -2.65 0.48 -18.06
CA LEU A 173 -1.25 0.65 -18.46
C LEU A 173 -1.16 0.60 -19.99
N PRO A 174 -0.41 1.52 -20.63
CA PRO A 174 -0.29 1.52 -22.09
C PRO A 174 0.54 0.32 -22.55
N LEU A 175 -0.08 -0.56 -23.34
CA LEU A 175 0.65 -1.61 -24.06
C LEU A 175 1.32 -1.04 -25.33
N PRO A 176 2.36 -1.71 -25.87
CA PRO A 176 3.29 -1.10 -26.82
C PRO A 176 2.65 -0.65 -28.14
N VAL A 177 3.24 0.40 -28.69
CA VAL A 177 2.90 0.99 -29.99
C VAL A 177 3.10 -0.03 -31.11
N ASP A 178 2.06 -0.27 -31.90
CA ASP A 178 2.22 -0.84 -33.24
C ASP A 178 1.51 0.02 -34.30
N LYS A 179 2.15 0.15 -35.47
CA LYS A 179 1.92 1.26 -36.41
C LYS A 179 0.87 0.92 -37.48
N VAL A 180 -0.37 1.40 -37.38
CA VAL A 180 -1.30 1.41 -38.53
C VAL A 180 -2.20 2.66 -38.60
N ALA A 181 -2.21 3.28 -39.79
CA ALA A 181 -3.20 4.20 -40.38
C ALA A 181 -3.69 5.43 -39.58
N ALA A 182 -3.29 6.61 -40.04
CA ALA A 182 -4.04 7.84 -39.81
C ALA A 182 -5.36 7.82 -40.59
N ASN A 183 -6.51 7.63 -39.92
CA ASN A 183 -7.86 8.08 -40.34
C ASN A 183 -8.97 7.77 -39.30
N THR A 184 -8.76 8.13 -38.03
CA THR A 184 -9.82 8.11 -37.00
C THR A 184 -9.91 9.45 -36.27
N PRO A 185 -11.03 10.18 -36.34
CA PRO A 185 -11.17 11.43 -35.63
C PRO A 185 -11.41 11.20 -34.13
N SER A 186 -10.62 11.88 -33.30
CA SER A 186 -11.14 12.59 -32.12
C SER A 186 -11.98 11.81 -31.07
N MET A 187 -11.61 10.58 -30.68
CA MET A 187 -12.27 9.94 -29.52
C MET A 187 -12.09 10.77 -28.22
N TYR A 188 -10.84 11.13 -27.89
CA TYR A 188 -10.53 11.88 -26.66
C TYR A 188 -11.22 13.25 -26.58
N SER A 189 -11.38 13.96 -27.70
CA SER A 189 -12.05 15.27 -27.71
C SER A 189 -13.58 15.15 -27.63
N GLN A 190 -14.16 14.05 -28.13
CA GLN A 190 -15.58 13.76 -27.95
C GLN A 190 -15.90 13.39 -26.49
N GLU A 191 -15.04 12.60 -25.84
CA GLU A 191 -15.14 12.29 -24.41
C GLU A 191 -14.95 13.55 -23.54
N LEU A 192 -13.99 14.41 -23.86
CA LEU A 192 -13.77 15.68 -23.16
C LEU A 192 -14.97 16.65 -23.32
N PHE A 193 -15.57 16.70 -24.51
CA PHE A 193 -16.78 17.48 -24.77
C PHE A 193 -17.98 16.93 -24.00
N GLN A 194 -18.14 15.61 -23.94
CA GLN A 194 -19.22 14.96 -23.20
C GLN A 194 -19.05 15.12 -21.68
N LEU A 195 -17.82 15.10 -21.17
CA LEU A 195 -17.52 15.43 -19.77
C LEU A 195 -17.83 16.90 -19.46
N SER A 196 -17.46 17.83 -20.35
CA SER A 196 -17.83 19.25 -20.25
C SER A 196 -19.35 19.44 -20.22
N GLN A 197 -20.08 18.71 -21.05
CA GLN A 197 -21.55 18.71 -21.06
C GLN A 197 -22.13 18.19 -19.74
N TYR A 198 -21.60 17.10 -19.17
CA TYR A 198 -22.04 16.60 -17.86
C TYR A 198 -21.70 17.58 -16.72
N LEU A 199 -20.56 18.26 -16.75
CA LEU A 199 -20.20 19.31 -15.79
C LEU A 199 -21.15 20.50 -15.86
N GLN A 200 -21.50 20.97 -17.06
CA GLN A 200 -22.48 22.03 -17.25
C GLN A 200 -23.89 21.61 -16.78
N GLU A 201 -24.29 20.36 -17.05
CA GLU A 201 -25.59 19.83 -16.62
C GLU A 201 -25.63 19.62 -15.09
N ALA A 202 -24.52 19.22 -14.46
CA ALA A 202 -24.37 19.14 -13.02
C ALA A 202 -24.47 20.52 -12.35
N LEU A 203 -23.72 21.51 -12.86
CA LEU A 203 -23.78 22.90 -12.38
C LEU A 203 -25.19 23.50 -12.52
N HIS A 204 -25.90 23.22 -13.62
CA HIS A 204 -27.27 23.68 -13.78
C HIS A 204 -28.26 23.00 -12.81
N ARG A 205 -28.07 21.71 -12.53
CA ARG A 205 -28.84 21.00 -11.47
C ARG A 205 -28.54 21.56 -10.08
N GLU A 206 -27.29 21.88 -9.79
CA GLU A 206 -26.85 22.48 -8.53
C GLU A 206 -27.52 23.85 -8.32
N GLN A 207 -27.42 24.77 -9.29
CA GLN A 207 -28.12 26.06 -9.27
C GLN A 207 -29.65 25.92 -9.09
N MET A 208 -30.26 24.92 -9.73
CA MET A 208 -31.69 24.63 -9.55
C MET A 208 -32.01 24.13 -8.13
N LEU A 209 -31.13 23.35 -7.52
CA LEU A 209 -31.27 22.89 -6.13
C LEU A 209 -31.07 24.05 -5.14
N GLU A 210 -30.08 24.92 -5.34
CA GLU A 210 -29.89 26.14 -4.57
C GLU A 210 -31.14 27.04 -4.63
N GLN A 211 -31.68 27.28 -5.83
CA GLN A 211 -32.88 28.10 -6.00
C GLN A 211 -34.12 27.47 -5.34
N LYS A 212 -34.26 26.14 -5.40
CA LYS A 212 -35.32 25.41 -4.67
C LYS A 212 -35.13 25.52 -3.15
N LEU A 213 -33.90 25.40 -2.66
CA LEU A 213 -33.57 25.49 -1.25
C LEU A 213 -33.83 26.91 -0.71
N ALA A 214 -33.42 27.95 -1.43
CA ALA A 214 -33.74 29.34 -1.10
C ALA A 214 -35.27 29.60 -1.11
N THR A 215 -35.99 28.99 -2.05
CA THR A 215 -37.46 29.08 -2.09
C THR A 215 -38.11 28.39 -0.89
N LEU A 216 -37.62 27.21 -0.49
CA LEU A 216 -38.08 26.49 0.70
C LEU A 216 -37.77 27.23 1.99
N GLN A 217 -36.57 27.83 2.12
CA GLN A 217 -36.20 28.67 3.26
C GLN A 217 -37.13 29.88 3.40
N ARG A 218 -37.43 30.56 2.29
CA ARG A 218 -38.39 31.68 2.29
C ARG A 218 -39.79 31.23 2.68
N LEU A 219 -40.28 30.12 2.11
CA LEU A 219 -41.58 29.54 2.46
C LEU A 219 -41.65 29.18 3.95
N LEU A 220 -40.58 28.60 4.50
CA LEU A 220 -40.47 28.27 5.92
C LEU A 220 -40.54 29.53 6.79
N SER A 221 -39.79 30.59 6.47
CA SER A 221 -39.88 31.90 7.16
C SER A 221 -41.30 32.44 7.15
N THR A 222 -41.93 32.53 5.98
CA THR A 222 -43.31 33.05 5.87
C THR A 222 -44.34 32.17 6.60
N THR A 223 -44.10 30.85 6.68
CA THR A 223 -44.98 29.94 7.43
C THR A 223 -44.78 30.11 8.94
N GLN A 224 -43.53 30.31 9.38
CA GLN A 224 -43.20 30.60 10.77
C GLN A 224 -43.85 31.94 11.20
N GLU A 225 -43.62 33.03 10.47
CA GLU A 225 -44.21 34.34 10.72
C GLU A 225 -45.75 34.29 10.77
N ALA A 226 -46.38 33.57 9.83
CA ALA A 226 -47.83 33.35 9.84
C ALA A 226 -48.29 32.54 11.05
N SER A 227 -47.52 31.55 11.49
CA SER A 227 -47.83 30.76 12.69
C SER A 227 -47.68 31.60 13.97
N GLU A 228 -46.61 32.39 14.10
CA GLU A 228 -46.37 33.29 15.24
C GLU A 228 -47.49 34.34 15.35
N SER A 229 -47.89 34.92 14.22
CA SER A 229 -49.05 35.83 14.13
C SER A 229 -50.37 35.13 14.56
N SER A 230 -50.59 33.89 14.13
CA SER A 230 -51.77 33.11 14.53
C SER A 230 -51.77 32.74 16.01
N TRP A 231 -50.61 32.43 16.61
CA TRP A 231 -50.46 32.19 18.04
C TRP A 231 -50.71 33.47 18.85
N GLN A 232 -50.21 34.62 18.37
CA GLN A 232 -50.46 35.91 19.00
C GLN A 232 -51.95 36.27 18.97
N ALA A 233 -52.64 36.06 17.84
CA ALA A 233 -54.07 36.28 17.74
C ALA A 233 -54.90 35.41 18.71
N LEU A 234 -54.52 34.14 18.91
CA LEU A 234 -55.14 33.25 19.90
C LEU A 234 -54.94 33.74 21.34
N ILE A 235 -53.75 34.26 21.67
CA ILE A 235 -53.47 34.85 22.99
C ILE A 235 -54.31 36.11 23.23
N ASP A 236 -54.46 36.94 22.20
CA ASP A 236 -55.27 38.16 22.27
C ASP A 236 -56.78 37.85 22.35
N GLU A 237 -57.26 36.77 21.72
CA GLU A 237 -58.62 36.25 21.87
C GLU A 237 -58.87 35.73 23.30
N ASP A 238 -57.99 34.90 23.86
CA ASP A 238 -58.10 34.37 25.23
C ASP A 238 -58.09 35.51 26.28
N ARG A 239 -57.28 36.55 26.05
CA ARG A 239 -57.26 37.77 26.85
C ARG A 239 -58.57 38.56 26.76
N LEU A 240 -59.21 38.60 25.60
CA LEU A 240 -60.53 39.23 25.40
C LEU A 240 -61.65 38.42 26.06
N LEU A 241 -61.62 37.09 25.96
CA LEU A 241 -62.56 36.18 26.62
C LEU A 241 -62.47 36.33 28.15
N SER A 242 -61.26 36.28 28.71
CA SER A 242 -61.00 36.54 30.14
C SER A 242 -61.56 37.89 30.59
N ARG A 243 -61.44 38.94 29.76
CA ARG A 243 -62.00 40.27 30.07
C ARG A 243 -63.54 40.29 30.01
N LEU A 244 -64.14 39.59 29.05
CA LEU A 244 -65.59 39.46 28.94
C LEU A 244 -66.18 38.69 30.12
N GLU A 245 -65.51 37.63 30.58
CA GLU A 245 -65.92 36.85 31.76
C GLU A 245 -65.90 37.69 33.04
N VAL A 246 -64.86 38.51 33.24
CA VAL A 246 -64.79 39.47 34.35
C VAL A 246 -65.92 40.51 34.25
N MET A 247 -66.18 41.08 33.08
CA MET A 247 -67.28 42.03 32.89
C MET A 247 -68.66 41.41 33.11
N GLY A 248 -68.88 40.17 32.66
CA GLY A 248 -70.09 39.40 32.90
C GLY A 248 -70.31 39.12 34.40
N SER A 249 -69.24 38.75 35.10
CA SER A 249 -69.24 38.53 36.55
C SER A 249 -69.56 39.81 37.32
N GLN A 250 -68.98 40.95 36.94
CA GLN A 250 -69.29 42.26 37.51
C GLN A 250 -70.75 42.65 37.31
N LEU A 251 -71.29 42.50 36.09
CA LEU A 251 -72.71 42.75 35.81
C LEU A 251 -73.62 41.84 36.63
N GLN A 252 -73.26 40.56 36.79
CA GLN A 252 -74.03 39.61 37.58
C GLN A 252 -74.00 39.98 39.07
N ALA A 253 -72.85 40.41 39.61
CA ALA A 253 -72.72 40.91 40.98
C ALA A 253 -73.59 42.16 41.22
N TYR A 254 -73.53 43.17 40.35
CA TYR A 254 -74.39 44.36 40.44
C TYR A 254 -75.90 44.03 40.30
N SER A 255 -76.26 42.98 39.55
CA SER A 255 -77.67 42.58 39.38
C SER A 255 -78.31 41.94 40.62
N LYS A 256 -77.50 41.38 41.54
CA LYS A 256 -77.96 40.76 42.78
C LYS A 256 -77.61 41.69 43.93
N SER A 257 -78.61 42.31 44.54
CA SER A 257 -78.46 43.26 45.67
C SER A 257 -77.40 42.81 46.69
N GLN A 258 -76.19 43.36 46.56
CA GLN A 258 -75.01 42.86 47.25
C GLN A 258 -75.03 43.40 48.68
N THR A 259 -75.20 42.51 49.65
CA THR A 259 -75.07 42.89 51.07
C THR A 259 -73.61 43.22 51.37
N GLU A 260 -73.37 44.24 52.21
CA GLU A 260 -72.02 44.70 52.56
C GLU A 260 -71.13 43.56 53.09
N GLU A 261 -71.70 42.66 53.90
CA GLU A 261 -71.05 41.45 54.42
C GLU A 261 -70.72 40.41 53.32
N GLY A 262 -71.51 40.36 52.23
CA GLY A 262 -71.24 39.54 51.05
C GLY A 262 -70.03 40.06 50.27
N ILE A 263 -70.02 41.37 49.98
CA ILE A 263 -68.88 42.07 49.35
C ILE A 263 -67.61 41.84 50.17
N ARG A 264 -67.70 41.94 51.51
CA ARG A 264 -66.53 41.79 52.39
C ARG A 264 -65.93 40.38 52.34
N LYS A 265 -66.75 39.34 52.21
CA LYS A 265 -66.30 37.94 52.06
C LYS A 265 -65.71 37.68 50.68
N GLU A 266 -66.34 38.20 49.64
CA GLU A 266 -65.87 38.08 48.25
C GLU A 266 -64.52 38.80 48.06
N LEU A 267 -64.33 39.97 48.67
CA LEU A 267 -63.05 40.68 48.70
C LEU A 267 -61.94 39.89 49.40
N LEU A 268 -62.25 39.24 50.53
CA LEU A 268 -61.29 38.40 51.26
C LEU A 268 -60.89 37.17 50.44
N ALA A 269 -61.85 36.49 49.81
CA ALA A 269 -61.58 35.35 48.93
C ALA A 269 -60.71 35.75 47.73
N LEU A 270 -61.03 36.84 47.04
CA LEU A 270 -60.24 37.35 45.92
C LEU A 270 -58.81 37.76 46.34
N GLN A 271 -58.63 38.22 47.58
CA GLN A 271 -57.31 38.58 48.11
C GLN A 271 -56.47 37.35 48.51
N GLU A 272 -57.12 36.29 49.01
CA GLU A 272 -56.48 34.99 49.25
C GLU A 272 -56.12 34.29 47.93
N ASP A 273 -57.03 34.24 46.96
CA ASP A 273 -56.77 33.73 45.62
C ASP A 273 -55.62 34.46 44.94
N LYS A 274 -55.62 35.80 44.96
CA LYS A 274 -54.50 36.61 44.45
C LYS A 274 -53.17 36.20 45.10
N HIS A 275 -53.14 35.99 46.41
CA HIS A 275 -51.93 35.58 47.12
C HIS A 275 -51.48 34.16 46.73
N ASN A 276 -52.43 33.25 46.56
CA ASN A 276 -52.18 31.88 46.10
C ASN A 276 -51.63 31.87 44.66
N TYR A 277 -52.22 32.64 43.74
CA TYR A 277 -51.70 32.79 42.37
C TYR A 277 -50.30 33.42 42.36
N GLU A 278 -50.06 34.49 43.12
CA GLU A 278 -48.76 35.15 43.21
C GLU A 278 -47.67 34.22 43.78
N THR A 279 -48.00 33.44 44.80
CA THR A 279 -47.09 32.45 45.40
C THR A 279 -46.78 31.31 44.42
N THR A 280 -47.81 30.72 43.82
CA THR A 280 -47.67 29.66 42.81
C THR A 280 -46.81 30.11 41.61
N ALA A 281 -47.03 31.34 41.12
CA ALA A 281 -46.26 31.91 40.02
C ALA A 281 -44.79 32.19 40.39
N LYS A 282 -44.51 32.61 41.63
CA LYS A 282 -43.13 32.76 42.13
C LYS A 282 -42.42 31.41 42.26
N GLU A 283 -43.13 30.38 42.71
CA GLU A 283 -42.56 29.03 42.82
C GLU A 283 -42.30 28.37 41.47
N SER A 284 -43.20 28.52 40.49
CA SER A 284 -42.96 28.03 39.12
C SER A 284 -41.79 28.76 38.46
N LEU A 285 -41.68 30.09 38.61
CA LEU A 285 -40.55 30.86 38.10
C LEU A 285 -39.22 30.45 38.76
N ARG A 286 -39.20 30.20 40.08
CA ARG A 286 -38.03 29.67 40.78
C ARG A 286 -37.62 28.29 40.26
N ARG A 287 -38.58 27.41 40.00
CA ARG A 287 -38.33 26.07 39.44
C ARG A 287 -37.69 26.16 38.05
N VAL A 288 -38.27 26.95 37.15
CA VAL A 288 -37.73 27.17 35.79
C VAL A 288 -36.34 27.82 35.83
N LEU A 289 -36.09 28.73 36.77
CA LEU A 289 -34.75 29.32 36.95
C LEU A 289 -33.73 28.27 37.41
N GLN A 290 -34.11 27.38 38.34
CA GLN A 290 -33.26 26.30 38.82
C GLN A 290 -32.95 25.28 37.70
N GLU A 291 -33.96 24.91 36.91
CA GLU A 291 -33.82 24.05 35.73
C GLU A 291 -32.88 24.70 34.70
N LYS A 292 -33.03 26.01 34.43
CA LYS A 292 -32.12 26.77 33.55
C LYS A 292 -30.67 26.72 34.05
N ILE A 293 -30.43 26.92 35.35
CA ILE A 293 -29.08 26.85 35.94
C ILE A 293 -28.50 25.43 35.78
N GLU A 294 -29.29 24.38 36.00
CA GLU A 294 -28.83 23.00 35.84
C GLU A 294 -28.51 22.66 34.37
N VAL A 295 -29.32 23.13 33.42
CA VAL A 295 -29.07 22.97 31.98
C VAL A 295 -27.80 23.71 31.57
N VAL A 296 -27.57 24.95 32.03
CA VAL A 296 -26.33 25.70 31.75
C VAL A 296 -25.10 24.99 32.35
N ARG A 297 -25.22 24.41 33.55
CA ARG A 297 -24.13 23.61 34.16
C ARG A 297 -23.82 22.33 33.37
N LYS A 298 -24.85 21.68 32.81
CA LYS A 298 -24.67 20.50 31.94
C LYS A 298 -24.08 20.89 30.58
N LEU A 299 -24.48 22.04 30.03
CA LEU A 299 -23.93 22.58 28.78
C LEU A 299 -22.41 22.80 28.91
N SER A 300 -21.94 23.53 29.92
CA SER A 300 -20.50 23.78 30.13
C SER A 300 -19.70 22.53 30.47
N GLU A 301 -20.35 21.52 31.06
CA GLU A 301 -19.76 20.19 31.25
C GLU A 301 -19.58 19.42 29.94
N VAL A 302 -20.56 19.50 29.03
CA VAL A 302 -20.49 18.92 27.69
C VAL A 302 -19.49 19.68 26.81
N GLU A 303 -19.49 21.01 26.80
CA GLU A 303 -18.54 21.85 26.05
C GLU A 303 -17.08 21.53 26.42
N ARG A 304 -16.79 21.41 27.72
CA ARG A 304 -15.46 20.98 28.20
C ARG A 304 -15.13 19.54 27.78
N SER A 305 -16.11 18.62 27.81
CA SER A 305 -15.85 17.25 27.33
C SER A 305 -15.60 17.21 25.82
N LEU A 306 -16.29 18.06 25.04
CA LEU A 306 -16.10 18.20 23.61
C LEU A 306 -14.70 18.72 23.30
N SER A 307 -14.28 19.82 23.93
CA SER A 307 -12.92 20.37 23.80
C SER A 307 -11.85 19.32 24.07
N ASN A 308 -11.97 18.56 25.16
CA ASN A 308 -11.03 17.46 25.45
C ASN A 308 -11.00 16.41 24.34
N THR A 309 -12.16 15.99 23.81
CA THR A 309 -12.21 15.01 22.71
C THR A 309 -11.73 15.58 21.37
N GLU A 310 -11.84 16.89 21.15
CA GLU A 310 -11.29 17.58 19.99
C GLU A 310 -9.75 17.62 20.08
N ASP A 311 -9.18 17.91 21.25
CA ASP A 311 -7.74 17.86 21.53
C ASP A 311 -7.16 16.43 21.41
N GLU A 312 -7.89 15.41 21.88
CA GLU A 312 -7.52 14.01 21.65
C GLU A 312 -7.55 13.65 20.15
N CYS A 313 -8.54 14.18 19.40
CA CYS A 313 -8.65 13.95 17.96
C CYS A 313 -7.56 14.66 17.15
N THR A 314 -7.13 15.88 17.53
CA THR A 314 -6.00 16.56 16.87
C THR A 314 -4.70 15.82 17.16
N HIS A 315 -4.44 15.44 18.41
CA HIS A 315 -3.25 14.67 18.78
C HIS A 315 -3.14 13.33 18.05
N LEU A 316 -4.25 12.58 17.92
CA LEU A 316 -4.27 11.32 17.18
C LEU A 316 -4.05 11.52 15.67
N LYS A 317 -4.52 12.63 15.08
CA LYS A 317 -4.22 12.98 13.68
C LYS A 317 -2.74 13.28 13.50
N GLU A 318 -2.14 14.13 14.34
CA GLU A 318 -0.70 14.44 14.29
C GLU A 318 0.19 13.20 14.46
N MET A 319 -0.21 12.26 15.33
CA MET A 319 0.46 10.96 15.47
C MET A 319 0.34 10.11 14.20
N SER A 320 -0.86 10.07 13.58
CA SER A 320 -1.09 9.34 12.33
C SER A 320 -0.34 9.94 11.15
N GLU A 321 -0.28 11.27 11.05
CA GLU A 321 0.43 11.99 9.98
C GLU A 321 1.95 11.78 10.09
N ARG A 322 2.52 11.84 11.31
CA ARG A 322 3.93 11.50 11.54
C ARG A 322 4.25 10.06 11.17
N GLY A 323 3.44 9.10 11.60
CA GLY A 323 3.60 7.69 11.19
C GLY A 323 3.46 7.47 9.68
N GLN A 324 2.62 8.25 9.00
CA GLN A 324 2.48 8.21 7.55
C GLN A 324 3.70 8.82 6.82
N GLU A 325 4.32 9.86 7.37
CA GLU A 325 5.58 10.41 6.86
C GLU A 325 6.74 9.43 7.03
N GLU A 326 6.89 8.82 8.21
CA GLU A 326 7.91 7.79 8.47
C GLU A 326 7.80 6.60 7.50
N LEU A 327 6.57 6.14 7.22
CA LEU A 327 6.31 5.11 6.22
C LEU A 327 6.63 5.57 4.79
N ARG A 328 6.37 6.85 4.46
CA ARG A 328 6.70 7.44 3.15
C ARG A 328 8.21 7.56 2.96
N GLU A 329 8.93 8.00 3.97
CA GLU A 329 10.40 8.00 3.96
C GLU A 329 10.97 6.59 3.80
N LEU A 330 10.44 5.60 4.52
CA LEU A 330 10.89 4.22 4.42
C LEU A 330 10.62 3.64 3.03
N ALA A 331 9.46 3.93 2.44
CA ALA A 331 9.14 3.55 1.06
C ALA A 331 10.08 4.23 0.04
N ASN A 332 10.45 5.50 0.26
CA ASN A 332 11.42 6.20 -0.58
C ASN A 332 12.83 5.59 -0.47
N LYS A 333 13.29 5.26 0.75
CA LYS A 333 14.56 4.57 1.01
C LYS A 333 14.58 3.18 0.34
N TYR A 334 13.48 2.43 0.44
CA TYR A 334 13.33 1.13 -0.24
C TYR A 334 13.37 1.27 -1.78
N ASN A 335 12.66 2.24 -2.34
CA ASN A 335 12.66 2.49 -3.79
C ASN A 335 14.05 2.91 -4.30
N ALA A 336 14.81 3.70 -3.54
CA ALA A 336 16.18 4.04 -3.85
C ALA A 336 17.08 2.80 -3.91
N ALA A 337 17.04 1.94 -2.87
CA ALA A 337 17.80 0.69 -2.84
C ALA A 337 17.38 -0.28 -3.97
N VAL A 338 16.10 -0.36 -4.32
CA VAL A 338 15.61 -1.14 -5.46
C VAL A 338 16.15 -0.62 -6.79
N ASN A 339 16.31 0.70 -6.96
CA ASN A 339 16.91 1.27 -8.16
C ASN A 339 18.42 1.03 -8.23
N GLU A 340 19.13 1.15 -7.10
CA GLU A 340 20.56 0.80 -7.01
C GLU A 340 20.79 -0.68 -7.34
N ILE A 341 19.95 -1.59 -6.84
CA ILE A 341 19.99 -3.03 -7.20
C ILE A 341 19.76 -3.23 -8.71
N LYS A 342 18.85 -2.49 -9.34
CA LYS A 342 18.66 -2.56 -10.81
C LYS A 342 19.90 -2.10 -11.56
N GLU A 343 20.48 -0.95 -11.19
CA GLU A 343 21.70 -0.44 -11.82
C GLU A 343 22.88 -1.41 -11.69
N LEU A 344 23.06 -2.03 -10.52
CA LEU A 344 24.06 -3.08 -10.31
C LEU A 344 23.74 -4.33 -11.14
N THR A 345 22.48 -4.75 -11.22
CA THR A 345 22.04 -5.88 -12.05
C THR A 345 22.32 -5.65 -13.53
N ASP A 346 22.07 -4.44 -14.04
CA ASP A 346 22.30 -4.12 -15.45
C ASP A 346 23.81 -3.93 -15.76
N LYS A 347 24.61 -3.43 -14.80
CA LYS A 347 26.08 -3.46 -14.87
C LYS A 347 26.62 -4.89 -14.93
N ILE A 348 26.08 -5.81 -14.12
CA ILE A 348 26.45 -7.24 -14.14
C ILE A 348 26.13 -7.86 -15.50
N LYS A 349 24.90 -7.71 -16.02
CA LYS A 349 24.54 -8.21 -17.36
C LYS A 349 25.43 -7.66 -18.47
N ALA A 350 25.80 -6.38 -18.39
CA ALA A 350 26.72 -5.76 -19.36
C ALA A 350 28.18 -6.26 -19.21
N ALA A 351 28.59 -6.73 -18.03
CA ALA A 351 29.86 -7.42 -17.84
C ALA A 351 29.79 -8.87 -18.35
N GLU A 352 28.73 -9.60 -18.02
CA GLU A 352 28.46 -10.97 -18.50
C GLU A 352 28.44 -11.03 -20.04
N GLY A 353 27.70 -10.15 -20.71
CA GLY A 353 27.65 -10.10 -22.18
C GLY A 353 29.00 -9.78 -22.84
N ARG A 354 29.84 -8.93 -22.21
CA ARG A 354 31.22 -8.67 -22.69
C ARG A 354 32.12 -9.88 -22.47
N GLN A 355 31.96 -10.60 -21.36
CA GLN A 355 32.69 -11.83 -21.10
C GLN A 355 32.30 -12.93 -22.11
N GLU A 356 31.00 -13.08 -22.41
CA GLU A 356 30.51 -13.99 -23.46
C GLU A 356 31.11 -13.63 -24.83
N GLU A 357 31.12 -12.35 -25.22
CA GLU A 357 31.73 -11.90 -26.48
C GLU A 357 33.24 -12.21 -26.54
N LEU A 358 34.00 -11.90 -25.49
CA LEU A 358 35.44 -12.21 -25.41
C LEU A 358 35.73 -13.72 -25.44
N THR A 359 34.93 -14.53 -24.74
CA THR A 359 35.10 -16.00 -24.78
C THR A 359 34.75 -16.58 -26.16
N LEU A 360 33.77 -16.00 -26.87
CA LEU A 360 33.46 -16.40 -28.24
C LEU A 360 34.58 -16.01 -29.20
N GLN A 361 35.12 -14.78 -29.10
CA GLN A 361 36.26 -14.31 -29.88
C GLN A 361 37.50 -15.19 -29.67
N GLY A 362 37.87 -15.45 -28.40
CA GLY A 362 38.99 -16.35 -28.07
C GLY A 362 38.76 -17.79 -28.54
N ALA A 363 37.52 -18.28 -28.55
CA ALA A 363 37.18 -19.59 -29.11
C ALA A 363 37.22 -19.64 -30.64
N THR A 364 36.97 -18.51 -31.34
CA THR A 364 37.18 -18.41 -32.79
C THR A 364 38.66 -18.31 -33.16
N GLU A 365 39.42 -17.45 -32.49
CA GLU A 365 40.87 -17.30 -32.69
C GLU A 365 41.60 -18.62 -32.43
N LYS A 366 41.26 -19.30 -31.32
CA LYS A 366 41.79 -20.63 -31.02
C LYS A 366 41.53 -21.63 -32.15
N ARG A 367 40.31 -21.67 -32.70
CA ARG A 367 39.96 -22.57 -33.81
C ARG A 367 40.72 -22.22 -35.09
N GLU A 368 40.92 -20.94 -35.38
CA GLU A 368 41.72 -20.50 -36.52
C GLU A 368 43.19 -20.90 -36.38
N LEU A 369 43.76 -20.79 -35.17
CA LEU A 369 45.11 -21.27 -34.87
C LEU A 369 45.21 -22.80 -34.94
N GLU A 370 44.22 -23.55 -34.45
CA GLU A 370 44.15 -25.02 -34.56
C GLU A 370 44.16 -25.45 -36.04
N MET A 371 43.27 -24.90 -36.88
CA MET A 371 43.29 -25.18 -38.34
C MET A 371 44.63 -24.80 -38.99
N ARG A 372 45.27 -23.73 -38.54
CA ARG A 372 46.55 -23.30 -39.10
C ARG A 372 47.72 -24.19 -38.67
N ILE A 373 47.65 -24.81 -37.49
CA ILE A 373 48.58 -25.85 -37.05
C ILE A 373 48.38 -27.10 -37.92
N GLU A 374 47.15 -27.58 -38.09
CA GLU A 374 46.84 -28.74 -38.95
C GLU A 374 47.38 -28.54 -40.39
N GLU A 375 47.15 -27.36 -40.99
CA GLU A 375 47.65 -27.02 -42.34
C GLU A 375 49.19 -26.94 -42.42
N MET A 376 49.88 -26.75 -41.29
CA MET A 376 51.35 -26.77 -41.23
C MET A 376 51.88 -28.19 -40.98
N GLU A 377 51.20 -28.99 -40.15
CA GLU A 377 51.49 -30.42 -39.95
C GLU A 377 51.31 -31.22 -41.24
N GLU A 378 50.27 -30.96 -42.03
CA GLU A 378 50.10 -31.58 -43.37
C GLU A 378 51.29 -31.27 -44.30
N LYS A 379 51.77 -30.02 -44.29
CA LYS A 379 52.94 -29.62 -45.10
C LYS A 379 54.22 -30.26 -44.59
N GLU A 380 54.38 -30.38 -43.27
CA GLU A 380 55.50 -31.09 -42.66
C GLU A 380 55.49 -32.57 -43.08
N GLN A 381 54.35 -33.25 -43.01
CA GLN A 381 54.19 -34.64 -43.48
C GLN A 381 54.52 -34.79 -44.98
N VAL A 382 54.06 -33.87 -45.83
CA VAL A 382 54.38 -33.89 -47.28
C VAL A 382 55.87 -33.66 -47.53
N LEU A 383 56.51 -32.75 -46.79
CA LEU A 383 57.95 -32.51 -46.88
C LEU A 383 58.75 -33.71 -46.36
N GLN A 384 58.33 -34.33 -45.27
CA GLN A 384 58.94 -35.52 -44.68
C GLN A 384 58.87 -36.71 -45.64
N ALA A 385 57.69 -37.01 -46.22
CA ALA A 385 57.53 -38.04 -47.24
C ALA A 385 58.39 -37.76 -48.49
N ARG A 386 58.60 -36.49 -48.85
CA ARG A 386 59.50 -36.09 -49.94
C ARG A 386 60.98 -36.27 -49.58
N ILE A 387 61.38 -36.02 -48.33
CA ILE A 387 62.73 -36.31 -47.84
C ILE A 387 62.99 -37.81 -47.90
N GLU A 388 62.06 -38.63 -47.42
CA GLU A 388 62.16 -40.10 -47.46
C GLU A 388 62.24 -40.64 -48.90
N ALA A 389 61.43 -40.10 -49.83
CA ALA A 389 61.53 -40.46 -51.24
C ALA A 389 62.89 -40.09 -51.86
N LEU A 390 63.42 -38.90 -51.56
CA LEU A 390 64.75 -38.46 -52.02
C LEU A 390 65.89 -39.26 -51.39
N GLN A 391 65.73 -39.72 -50.14
CA GLN A 391 66.68 -40.64 -49.49
C GLN A 391 66.69 -42.00 -50.20
N ALA A 392 65.52 -42.59 -50.45
CA ALA A 392 65.41 -43.84 -51.19
C ALA A 392 65.98 -43.76 -52.62
N ASP A 393 65.73 -42.65 -53.34
CA ASP A 393 66.36 -42.38 -54.64
C ASP A 393 67.89 -42.24 -54.51
N ASN A 394 68.39 -41.56 -53.47
CA ASN A 394 69.82 -41.41 -53.25
C ASN A 394 70.48 -42.76 -52.97
N ASP A 395 69.90 -43.57 -52.08
CA ASP A 395 70.35 -44.92 -51.76
C ASP A 395 70.36 -45.81 -53.02
N PHE A 396 69.32 -45.78 -53.85
CA PHE A 396 69.31 -46.48 -55.13
C PHE A 396 70.41 -45.98 -56.09
N THR A 397 70.72 -44.68 -56.13
CA THR A 397 71.86 -44.18 -56.91
C THR A 397 73.21 -44.58 -56.32
N ASN A 398 73.34 -44.65 -54.99
CA ASN A 398 74.55 -45.10 -54.30
C ASN A 398 74.79 -46.59 -54.53
N GLU A 399 73.77 -47.44 -54.44
CA GLU A 399 73.86 -48.86 -54.79
C GLU A 399 74.27 -49.06 -56.25
N ARG A 400 73.69 -48.29 -57.18
CA ARG A 400 74.07 -48.32 -58.60
C ARG A 400 75.50 -47.84 -58.83
N LEU A 401 75.95 -46.80 -58.13
CA LEU A 401 77.33 -46.32 -58.17
C LEU A 401 78.29 -47.38 -57.62
N THR A 402 77.97 -48.00 -56.49
CA THR A 402 78.76 -49.08 -55.88
C THR A 402 78.85 -50.28 -56.82
N ALA A 403 77.74 -50.70 -57.44
CA ALA A 403 77.72 -51.78 -58.42
C ALA A 403 78.55 -51.45 -59.69
N LEU A 404 78.53 -50.20 -60.15
CA LEU A 404 79.39 -49.74 -61.25
C LEU A 404 80.86 -49.65 -60.83
N GLN A 405 81.15 -49.27 -59.60
CA GLN A 405 82.50 -49.17 -59.05
C GLN A 405 83.13 -50.55 -58.88
N VAL A 406 82.40 -51.53 -58.33
CA VAL A 406 82.82 -52.95 -58.31
C VAL A 406 83.04 -53.49 -59.72
N ARG A 407 82.22 -53.10 -60.70
CA ARG A 407 82.42 -53.49 -62.11
C ARG A 407 83.67 -52.83 -62.73
N LEU A 408 84.00 -51.60 -62.32
CA LEU A 408 85.22 -50.89 -62.71
C LEU A 408 86.46 -51.51 -62.07
N GLU A 409 86.40 -51.86 -60.78
CA GLU A 409 87.44 -52.60 -60.07
C GLU A 409 87.67 -53.97 -60.72
N GLN A 410 86.63 -54.72 -61.09
CA GLN A 410 86.75 -55.97 -61.85
C GLN A 410 87.38 -55.78 -63.25
N LEU A 411 87.26 -54.60 -63.86
CA LEU A 411 87.91 -54.26 -65.13
C LEU A 411 89.37 -53.82 -64.92
N GLN A 412 89.68 -53.09 -63.85
CA GLN A 412 91.05 -52.81 -63.44
C GLN A 412 91.79 -54.08 -63.03
N GLU A 413 91.16 -54.98 -62.27
CA GLU A 413 91.76 -56.26 -61.86
C GLU A 413 91.99 -57.19 -63.06
N LYS A 414 91.18 -57.09 -64.12
CA LYS A 414 91.46 -57.71 -65.42
C LYS A 414 92.63 -57.02 -66.14
N SER A 415 92.71 -55.69 -66.13
CA SER A 415 93.84 -54.94 -66.71
C SER A 415 95.16 -55.14 -65.98
N ILE A 416 95.14 -55.46 -64.68
CA ILE A 416 96.31 -55.68 -63.83
C ILE A 416 96.82 -57.13 -63.94
N LYS A 417 95.98 -58.09 -64.35
CA LYS A 417 96.37 -59.51 -64.55
C LYS A 417 97.10 -59.80 -65.87
N ASP A 418 97.17 -58.84 -66.80
CA ASP A 418 97.90 -58.96 -68.07
C ASP A 418 99.27 -58.23 -68.10
N SER A 419 99.76 -57.72 -66.96
CA SER A 419 101.08 -57.10 -66.87
C SER A 419 101.82 -57.42 -65.56
N ASN A 420 102.44 -58.60 -65.50
CA ASN A 420 103.49 -58.89 -64.52
C ASN A 420 104.78 -58.13 -64.89
N SER A 421 105.42 -57.49 -63.90
CA SER A 421 106.88 -57.58 -63.60
C SER A 421 107.47 -56.29 -62.99
N LEU A 422 108.36 -56.50 -62.01
CA LEU A 422 109.40 -55.60 -61.45
C LEU A 422 109.05 -54.58 -60.34
N ASP A 423 109.54 -54.99 -59.17
CA ASP A 423 110.47 -54.27 -58.29
C ASP A 423 110.00 -53.55 -57.02
N ASN A 424 110.88 -53.69 -56.03
CA ASN A 424 110.73 -53.43 -54.62
C ASN A 424 111.91 -52.57 -54.16
N CYS A 425 111.67 -51.45 -53.46
CA CYS A 425 112.53 -50.92 -52.38
C CYS A 425 112.03 -49.56 -51.83
N HIS A 426 112.33 -49.33 -50.54
CA HIS A 426 112.05 -48.09 -49.79
C HIS A 426 112.83 -46.85 -50.26
N LEU A 427 112.35 -45.65 -49.89
CA LEU A 427 113.07 -44.72 -48.98
C LEU A 427 112.19 -43.55 -48.45
N ASN A 428 112.74 -42.80 -47.49
CA ASN A 428 112.04 -41.87 -46.56
C ASN A 428 111.95 -40.40 -47.03
N SER A 429 111.28 -39.57 -46.20
CA SER A 429 111.31 -38.09 -46.13
C SER A 429 110.39 -37.34 -47.11
N GLY A 430 109.73 -36.22 -46.76
CA GLY A 430 109.69 -35.44 -45.50
C GLY A 430 109.80 -33.92 -45.75
N GLY A 431 108.98 -33.11 -45.06
CA GLY A 431 108.93 -31.63 -45.16
C GLY A 431 107.89 -31.12 -46.19
N GLU A 432 106.90 -30.28 -45.84
CA GLU A 432 106.96 -28.85 -45.45
C GLU A 432 107.23 -27.89 -46.64
N SER A 433 106.55 -26.73 -46.81
CA SER A 433 105.41 -26.11 -46.08
C SER A 433 104.81 -24.92 -46.88
N THR A 434 103.59 -24.46 -46.52
CA THR A 434 102.96 -23.14 -46.83
C THR A 434 102.76 -22.71 -48.31
N ARG A 435 101.59 -22.28 -48.79
CA ARG A 435 100.76 -21.14 -48.31
C ARG A 435 99.27 -21.19 -48.78
N ILE A 436 98.41 -20.76 -47.86
CA ILE A 436 97.09 -20.07 -47.94
C ILE A 436 96.97 -19.10 -49.16
N PRO A 437 95.77 -18.74 -49.71
CA PRO A 437 94.38 -18.88 -49.19
C PRO A 437 93.30 -19.45 -50.16
N GLN A 438 92.16 -19.94 -49.63
CA GLN A 438 90.82 -19.33 -49.83
C GLN A 438 89.68 -20.23 -49.32
N LEU A 439 88.99 -19.66 -48.35
CA LEU A 439 87.62 -19.90 -47.92
C LEU A 439 86.64 -20.19 -49.07
N ILE A 440 85.93 -21.33 -49.02
CA ILE A 440 84.58 -21.47 -49.58
C ILE A 440 83.70 -22.11 -48.51
N GLU A 441 83.04 -21.27 -47.69
CA GLU A 441 81.94 -21.72 -46.85
C GLU A 441 80.69 -21.94 -47.71
N CYS A 442 80.00 -23.07 -47.55
CA CYS A 442 78.73 -23.33 -48.22
C CYS A 442 77.59 -22.49 -47.59
N PRO A 443 76.93 -21.56 -48.33
CA PRO A 443 75.99 -20.60 -47.73
C PRO A 443 74.67 -21.08 -47.08
N PRO A 444 74.07 -22.27 -47.35
CA PRO A 444 72.69 -22.53 -46.89
C PRO A 444 72.52 -22.77 -45.38
N VAL A 445 73.58 -23.24 -44.69
CA VAL A 445 73.42 -23.83 -43.33
C VAL A 445 73.52 -22.78 -42.21
N LYS A 446 74.11 -21.60 -42.46
CA LYS A 446 74.14 -20.50 -41.48
C LYS A 446 72.81 -19.75 -41.43
N GLN A 447 72.21 -19.45 -42.59
CA GLN A 447 70.91 -18.75 -42.66
C GLN A 447 69.78 -19.54 -41.98
N LEU A 448 69.77 -20.87 -42.06
CA LEU A 448 68.76 -21.67 -41.36
C LEU A 448 68.91 -21.55 -39.82
N LYS A 449 70.14 -21.54 -39.32
CA LYS A 449 70.40 -21.50 -37.87
C LYS A 449 70.13 -20.12 -37.26
N GLU A 450 70.47 -19.04 -37.98
CA GLU A 450 70.09 -17.68 -37.58
C GLU A 450 68.58 -17.43 -37.70
N SER A 451 67.90 -18.01 -38.71
CA SER A 451 66.43 -17.94 -38.85
C SER A 451 65.69 -18.66 -37.71
N VAL A 452 66.18 -19.85 -37.30
CA VAL A 452 65.61 -20.59 -36.16
C VAL A 452 65.85 -19.87 -34.84
N CYS A 453 67.07 -19.35 -34.58
CA CYS A 453 67.32 -18.55 -33.39
C CYS A 453 66.52 -17.23 -33.37
N SER A 454 66.33 -16.58 -34.52
CA SER A 454 65.49 -15.38 -34.68
C SER A 454 64.01 -15.66 -34.37
N SER A 455 63.48 -16.79 -34.85
CA SER A 455 62.10 -17.21 -34.56
C SER A 455 61.89 -17.61 -33.10
N ILE A 456 62.87 -18.28 -32.47
CA ILE A 456 62.81 -18.61 -31.03
C ILE A 456 62.85 -17.33 -30.17
N HIS A 457 63.63 -16.31 -30.55
CA HIS A 457 63.62 -15.03 -29.83
C HIS A 457 62.28 -14.29 -30.00
N LYS A 458 61.62 -14.40 -31.15
CA LYS A 458 60.28 -13.81 -31.37
C LYS A 458 59.15 -14.53 -30.60
N LEU A 459 59.31 -15.82 -30.32
CA LEU A 459 58.37 -16.57 -29.46
C LEU A 459 58.56 -16.22 -27.98
N ALA A 460 59.80 -16.04 -27.51
CA ALA A 460 60.06 -15.58 -26.14
C ALA A 460 59.44 -14.20 -25.84
N ASN A 461 59.39 -13.31 -26.84
CA ASN A 461 58.71 -12.01 -26.71
C ASN A 461 57.17 -12.10 -26.63
N PHE A 462 56.55 -13.24 -26.98
CA PHE A 462 55.08 -13.39 -26.83
C PHE A 462 54.68 -13.69 -25.38
N ASP A 463 55.50 -14.44 -24.64
CA ASP A 463 55.29 -14.67 -23.20
C ASP A 463 55.45 -13.36 -22.41
N GLU A 464 56.47 -12.54 -22.72
CA GLU A 464 56.62 -11.20 -22.11
C GLU A 464 55.44 -10.25 -22.42
N VAL A 465 54.81 -10.38 -23.60
CA VAL A 465 53.63 -9.56 -23.97
C VAL A 465 52.35 -10.08 -23.30
N MET A 466 52.20 -11.38 -23.10
CA MET A 466 51.11 -11.96 -22.32
C MET A 466 51.21 -11.57 -20.84
N ASP A 467 52.39 -11.69 -20.23
CA ASP A 467 52.63 -11.24 -18.85
C ASP A 467 52.43 -9.73 -18.71
N ALA A 468 52.91 -8.92 -19.65
CA ALA A 468 52.64 -7.48 -19.65
C ALA A 468 51.14 -7.16 -19.76
N HIS A 469 50.36 -7.93 -20.51
CA HIS A 469 48.91 -7.72 -20.62
C HIS A 469 48.16 -8.18 -19.36
N LEU A 470 48.60 -9.25 -18.69
CA LEU A 470 48.10 -9.68 -17.38
C LEU A 470 48.41 -8.62 -16.29
N GLN A 471 49.64 -8.12 -16.26
CA GLN A 471 50.09 -7.12 -15.29
C GLN A 471 49.30 -5.81 -15.45
N ASN A 472 49.05 -5.38 -16.69
CA ASN A 472 48.32 -4.14 -16.98
C ASN A 472 46.83 -4.22 -16.59
N SER A 473 46.21 -5.40 -16.71
CA SER A 473 44.87 -5.66 -16.19
C SER A 473 44.81 -5.67 -14.66
N GLN A 474 45.86 -6.15 -13.97
CA GLN A 474 45.93 -6.09 -12.50
C GLN A 474 46.18 -4.66 -12.00
N THR A 475 47.06 -3.88 -12.63
CA THR A 475 47.30 -2.48 -12.23
C THR A 475 46.10 -1.56 -12.48
N ALA A 476 45.25 -1.86 -13.47
CA ALA A 476 44.03 -1.10 -13.73
C ALA A 476 42.92 -1.34 -12.68
N GLU A 477 42.94 -2.47 -11.97
CA GLU A 477 42.04 -2.73 -10.84
C GLU A 477 42.62 -2.21 -9.51
N ASP A 478 43.95 -2.23 -9.33
CA ASP A 478 44.61 -1.69 -8.12
C ASP A 478 44.71 -0.15 -8.07
N GLU A 479 44.80 0.57 -9.21
CA GLU A 479 44.80 2.06 -9.18
C GLU A 479 43.44 2.67 -8.76
N LEU A 480 42.35 1.89 -8.72
CA LEU A 480 41.07 2.32 -8.14
C LEU A 480 40.90 1.93 -6.65
N LEU A 481 41.87 1.23 -6.06
CA LEU A 481 41.85 0.81 -4.65
C LEU A 481 42.95 1.45 -3.79
N ALA A 482 43.81 2.29 -4.37
CA ALA A 482 44.89 2.98 -3.65
C ALA A 482 44.63 4.49 -3.44
N SER A 483 43.83 4.84 -2.42
CA SER A 483 43.95 6.15 -1.76
C SER A 483 43.47 6.13 -0.30
N PRO A 484 44.06 6.95 0.59
CA PRO A 484 44.15 6.61 2.02
C PRO A 484 43.08 7.26 2.88
N ASP A 485 43.00 6.79 4.12
CA ASP A 485 42.32 7.44 5.24
C ASP A 485 42.49 8.97 5.24
N HIS A 486 41.37 9.69 5.25
CA HIS A 486 41.34 11.00 5.89
C HIS A 486 40.04 11.21 6.67
N LEU A 487 39.98 10.58 7.84
CA LEU A 487 39.12 11.02 8.93
C LEU A 487 39.46 12.46 9.33
N ARG A 488 38.82 13.45 8.70
CA ARG A 488 38.35 14.64 9.42
C ARG A 488 36.96 14.26 9.95
N GLY A 489 36.80 13.91 11.22
CA GLY A 489 37.35 14.66 12.35
C GLY A 489 36.42 15.84 12.63
N ASN A 490 35.18 15.52 13.01
CA ASN A 490 34.24 16.48 13.56
C ASN A 490 34.84 17.00 14.87
N GLN A 491 35.48 18.16 14.81
CA GLN A 491 36.01 18.82 15.99
C GLN A 491 34.82 19.38 16.77
N MET A 492 34.68 18.89 18.00
CA MET A 492 33.71 19.36 18.97
C MET A 492 34.01 20.83 19.30
N ASP A 493 33.01 21.69 19.21
CA ASP A 493 32.98 22.95 19.95
C ASP A 493 31.74 22.92 20.85
N ALA A 494 31.96 22.47 22.08
CA ALA A 494 30.98 22.63 23.15
C ALA A 494 31.14 24.02 23.76
N LYS A 495 30.07 24.82 23.75
CA LYS A 495 29.92 25.96 24.67
C LYS A 495 28.55 25.92 25.31
N GLU A 496 28.53 25.40 26.53
CA GLU A 496 27.49 25.69 27.51
C GLU A 496 27.63 27.14 28.01
N SER A 497 26.55 27.66 28.61
CA SER A 497 26.46 28.95 29.33
C SER A 497 26.64 30.23 28.48
N ASP A 498 25.93 31.34 28.75
CA ASP A 498 25.28 31.70 30.03
C ASP A 498 23.99 32.54 29.86
N MET A 499 23.34 32.81 31.00
CA MET A 499 21.98 33.37 31.14
C MET A 499 21.74 34.81 30.66
N SER A 500 20.52 35.09 30.22
CA SER A 500 19.70 36.28 30.56
C SER A 500 18.31 36.10 29.92
N ASP A 501 17.20 35.93 30.64
CA ASP A 501 16.55 36.91 31.52
C ASP A 501 16.42 38.31 30.89
N THR A 502 15.26 38.61 30.31
CA THR A 502 14.61 39.93 30.49
C THR A 502 13.11 39.87 30.16
N LEU A 503 12.33 40.48 31.04
CA LEU A 503 10.89 40.65 30.93
C LEU A 503 10.51 41.70 29.87
N SER A 504 9.24 41.67 29.44
CA SER A 504 8.61 42.65 28.56
C SER A 504 8.80 44.11 29.00
N PRO A 505 8.57 45.08 28.11
CA PRO A 505 7.30 45.79 28.24
C PRO A 505 6.60 46.19 26.94
N SER A 506 5.28 46.24 27.00
CA SER A 506 4.42 46.94 26.05
C SER A 506 4.66 48.45 26.09
N LYS A 507 4.55 49.15 24.94
CA LYS A 507 3.72 50.38 24.77
C LYS A 507 3.80 51.04 23.38
N ASP A 508 2.62 51.23 22.80
CA ASP A 508 2.06 52.44 22.18
C ASP A 508 2.93 53.35 21.27
N ARG A 509 2.42 53.54 20.03
CA ARG A 509 2.07 54.87 19.43
C ARG A 509 1.27 54.65 18.14
N SER A 510 0.02 55.15 18.08
CA SER A 510 -0.40 56.40 17.39
C SER A 510 -0.67 56.16 15.89
N SER A 511 -1.84 56.46 15.30
CA SER A 511 -2.67 57.68 15.44
C SER A 511 -4.13 57.52 14.97
N ASP A 512 -5.04 58.22 15.67
CA ASP A 512 -6.20 59.06 15.24
C ASP A 512 -7.35 58.48 14.38
N GLU A 513 -8.66 58.70 14.66
CA GLU A 513 -9.33 60.00 14.96
C GLU A 513 -10.71 59.88 15.71
N ALA A 514 -11.11 60.95 16.42
CA ALA A 514 -12.49 61.45 16.77
C ALA A 514 -13.63 60.48 17.18
N SER A 515 -14.35 60.58 18.32
CA SER A 515 -15.03 61.76 18.91
C SER A 515 -15.94 61.38 20.12
N GLY A 516 -16.18 62.30 21.08
CA GLY A 516 -17.31 62.35 22.07
C GLY A 516 -17.51 61.17 23.07
N GLU A 517 -17.99 61.32 24.32
CA GLU A 517 -18.43 62.49 25.09
C GLU A 517 -18.36 62.21 26.63
N GLN A 518 -18.55 63.26 27.43
CA GLN A 518 -18.20 63.45 28.84
C GLN A 518 -18.93 62.55 29.88
N ASN A 519 -18.26 62.15 30.97
CA ASN A 519 -18.63 62.62 32.34
C ASN A 519 -17.68 62.23 33.51
N ARG A 520 -17.94 62.86 34.67
CA ARG A 520 -17.14 62.93 35.92
C ARG A 520 -18.05 62.56 37.13
N THR A 521 -17.66 62.22 38.37
CA THR A 521 -16.44 61.91 39.19
C THR A 521 -16.94 61.60 40.63
N PRO A 522 -16.14 61.24 41.66
CA PRO A 522 -14.85 60.51 41.78
C PRO A 522 -14.92 59.36 42.84
N ASN A 523 -13.78 58.70 43.13
CA ASN A 523 -13.59 57.83 44.31
C ASN A 523 -13.63 58.61 45.64
N PRO A 524 -13.81 57.92 46.80
CA PRO A 524 -12.63 57.62 47.61
C PRO A 524 -12.57 56.16 48.15
N SER A 525 -11.35 55.71 48.44
CA SER A 525 -11.02 54.49 49.19
C SER A 525 -11.21 54.70 50.71
N PRO A 526 -11.09 53.62 51.53
CA PRO A 526 -9.86 53.48 52.30
C PRO A 526 -9.32 52.03 52.38
N ALA A 527 -8.21 51.87 53.12
CA ALA A 527 -7.33 50.69 53.12
C ALA A 527 -7.48 49.78 54.35
N SER A 528 -6.55 48.81 54.48
CA SER A 528 -6.20 48.01 55.69
C SER A 528 -7.17 46.86 56.06
N THR A 529 -6.76 45.72 56.62
CA THR A 529 -5.44 45.07 56.90
C THR A 529 -5.69 43.62 57.33
N SER A 530 -4.68 42.73 57.23
CA SER A 530 -4.58 41.43 57.95
C SER A 530 -5.70 40.39 57.67
N GLU A 531 -5.59 39.10 57.93
CA GLU A 531 -4.60 38.32 58.69
C GLU A 531 -4.52 36.86 58.16
N ASN A 532 -3.46 36.13 58.53
CA ASN A 532 -3.33 34.69 58.22
C ASN A 532 -4.33 33.85 59.03
N ILE A 533 -4.87 32.78 58.46
CA ILE A 533 -5.14 31.50 59.15
C ILE A 533 -4.93 30.34 58.15
N CYS A 534 -4.19 29.33 58.60
CA CYS A 534 -3.97 28.04 57.94
C CYS A 534 -4.56 26.93 58.84
N ILE A 535 -4.40 25.65 58.46
CA ILE A 535 -4.66 24.42 59.26
C ILE A 535 -6.14 23.92 59.24
N PRO A 536 -6.44 22.62 59.04
CA PRO A 536 -5.76 21.60 58.21
C PRO A 536 -6.71 20.61 57.48
N LEU A 537 -6.14 19.63 56.77
CA LEU A 537 -6.84 18.36 56.48
C LEU A 537 -7.13 17.59 57.79
N LYS A 538 -8.24 16.84 57.81
CA LYS A 538 -8.33 15.57 58.56
C LYS A 538 -9.24 14.58 57.84
N ALA A 539 -8.85 13.31 57.89
CA ALA A 539 -9.42 12.24 57.09
C ALA A 539 -10.84 11.82 57.51
N LEU A 540 -11.66 11.49 56.50
CA LEU A 540 -12.56 10.33 56.46
C LEU A 540 -12.88 9.98 54.99
#